data_AF-A0A926C4F1-F1
#
_entry.id   AF-A0A926C4F1-F1
#
_cell.length_a   1.000
_cell.length_b   1.000
_cell.length_c   1.000
_cell.angle_alpha   90.00
_cell.angle_beta   90.00
_cell.angle_gamma   90.00
#
_symmetry.space_group_name_H-M   'P 1'
#
loop_
_entity.id
_entity.type
_entity.pdbx_description
1 polymer ?
#
loop_
_entity_poly.entity_id
_entity_poly.type
_entity_poly.pdbx_seq_one_letter_code
_entity_poly.pdbx_strand_id
1 'polypeptide(L)'
;MILLNSTLKWLLLRRLPRIEAMMKHPGAVQQRVFEQLIQRAKRTKWGRQHAYADIRSVRDFQERVPVSSYEDLFPYIERVMMGESNVLWP
;
A
#
# COMPACT_ATOMS: atom_id res chain seq x y z
N MET A 1 -8.97 -30.05 24.61
CA MET A 1 -9.54 -28.98 23.75
C MET A 1 -9.76 -27.62 24.45
N ILE A 2 -9.22 -27.37 25.67
CA ILE A 2 -9.33 -26.05 26.33
C ILE A 2 -8.05 -25.21 26.12
N LEU A 3 -6.88 -25.86 26.16
CA LEU A 3 -5.56 -25.23 25.96
C LEU A 3 -5.33 -24.70 24.53
N LEU A 4 -5.91 -25.35 23.52
CA LEU A 4 -5.81 -24.88 22.12
C LEU A 4 -6.58 -23.57 21.91
N ASN A 5 -7.72 -23.42 22.59
CA ASN A 5 -8.58 -22.25 22.44
C ASN A 5 -8.01 -21.04 23.18
N SER A 6 -7.37 -21.23 24.34
CA SER A 6 -6.74 -20.16 25.11
C SER A 6 -5.43 -19.66 24.49
N THR A 7 -4.60 -20.56 23.96
CA THR A 7 -3.35 -20.19 23.27
C THR A 7 -3.63 -19.50 21.94
N LEU A 8 -4.59 -20.00 21.16
CA LEU A 8 -5.06 -19.34 19.94
C LEU A 8 -5.69 -17.99 20.25
N LYS A 9 -6.55 -17.88 21.27
CA LYS A 9 -7.13 -16.60 21.70
C LYS A 9 -6.04 -15.61 22.14
N TRP A 10 -5.07 -16.03 22.95
CA TRP A 10 -3.95 -15.17 23.35
C TRP A 10 -3.14 -14.67 22.14
N LEU A 11 -2.82 -15.58 21.20
CA LEU A 11 -2.12 -15.23 19.95
C LEU A 11 -2.93 -14.21 19.12
N LEU A 12 -4.23 -14.42 18.98
CA LEU A 12 -5.13 -13.53 18.24
C LEU A 12 -5.29 -12.18 18.93
N LEU A 13 -5.34 -12.14 20.27
CA LEU A 13 -5.51 -10.90 21.05
C LEU A 13 -4.22 -10.08 21.16
N ARG A 14 -3.05 -10.68 20.94
CA ARG A 14 -1.75 -10.00 20.99
C ARG A 14 -1.65 -8.79 20.04
N ARG A 15 -2.46 -8.75 18.98
CA ARG A 15 -2.53 -7.62 18.04
C ARG A 15 -3.42 -6.46 18.49
N LEU A 16 -4.27 -6.65 19.51
CA LEU A 16 -5.23 -5.63 19.94
C LEU A 16 -4.57 -4.29 20.33
N PRO A 17 -3.48 -4.26 21.12
CA PRO A 17 -2.84 -2.98 21.45
C PRO A 17 -2.35 -2.23 20.20
N ARG A 18 -1.88 -2.96 19.18
CA ARG A 18 -1.50 -2.36 17.90
C ARG A 18 -2.72 -1.80 17.16
N ILE A 19 -3.83 -2.54 17.12
CA ILE A 19 -5.08 -2.07 16.51
C ILE A 19 -5.57 -0.80 17.22
N GLU A 20 -5.60 -0.80 18.56
CA GLU A 20 -5.99 0.37 19.35
C GLU A 20 -5.07 1.57 19.08
N ALA A 21 -3.75 1.35 19.02
CA ALA A 21 -2.80 2.41 18.67
C ALA A 21 -3.06 2.97 17.26
N MET A 22 -3.40 2.10 16.29
CA MET A 22 -3.76 2.52 14.94
C MET A 22 -5.07 3.33 14.92
N MET A 23 -6.06 2.93 15.71
CA MET A 23 -7.33 3.65 15.86
C MET A 23 -7.16 5.01 16.54
N LYS A 24 -6.24 5.13 17.50
CA LYS A 24 -5.93 6.39 18.20
C LYS A 24 -5.15 7.39 17.33
N HIS A 25 -4.33 6.90 16.39
CA HIS A 25 -3.48 7.75 15.54
C HIS A 25 -3.62 7.42 14.04
N PRO A 26 -4.84 7.50 13.46
CA PRO A 26 -5.09 7.01 12.11
C PRO A 26 -4.33 7.80 11.04
N GLY A 27 -4.20 9.13 11.20
CA GLY A 27 -3.46 9.98 10.26
C GLY A 27 -1.98 9.63 10.15
N ALA A 28 -1.30 9.42 11.28
CA ALA A 28 0.10 9.01 11.29
C ALA A 28 0.32 7.61 10.70
N VAL A 29 -0.66 6.71 10.89
CA VAL A 29 -0.64 5.38 10.27
C VAL A 29 -0.79 5.48 8.76
N GLN A 30 -1.76 6.25 8.26
CA GLN A 30 -1.97 6.48 6.83
C GLN A 30 -0.74 7.14 6.17
N GLN A 31 -0.15 8.14 6.81
CA GLN A 31 1.06 8.79 6.33
C GLN A 31 2.22 7.79 6.17
N ARG A 32 2.44 6.91 7.16
CA ARG A 32 3.47 5.86 7.09
C ARG A 32 3.18 4.86 5.96
N VAL A 33 1.94 4.43 5.80
CA VAL A 33 1.54 3.53 4.72
C VAL A 33 1.78 4.20 3.36
N PHE A 34 1.35 5.44 3.20
CA PHE A 34 1.58 6.24 2.00
C PHE A 34 3.08 6.31 1.65
N GLU A 35 3.94 6.70 2.58
CA GLU A 35 5.39 6.76 2.36
C GLU A 35 5.98 5.41 1.94
N GLN A 36 5.55 4.32 2.58
CA GLN A 36 5.98 2.97 2.22
C GLN A 36 5.55 2.58 0.80
N LEU A 37 4.31 2.88 0.41
CA LEU A 37 3.77 2.57 -0.91
C LEU A 37 4.52 3.35 -2.00
N ILE A 38 4.72 4.66 -1.81
CA ILE A 38 5.43 5.51 -2.77
C ILE A 38 6.89 5.06 -2.90
N GLN A 39 7.59 4.83 -1.78
CA GLN A 39 8.99 4.40 -1.82
C GLN A 39 9.17 3.03 -2.45
N ARG A 40 8.24 2.09 -2.23
CA ARG A 40 8.29 0.77 -2.84
C ARG A 40 8.01 0.83 -4.35
N ALA A 41 6.99 1.57 -4.77
CA ALA A 41 6.57 1.64 -6.16
C ALA A 41 7.44 2.56 -7.05
N LYS A 42 8.30 3.42 -6.49
CA LYS A 42 9.02 4.44 -7.28
C LYS A 42 9.83 3.94 -8.48
N ARG A 43 10.22 2.67 -8.48
CA ARG A 43 11.01 2.06 -9.57
C ARG A 43 10.16 1.37 -10.64
N THR A 44 8.86 1.18 -10.41
CA THR A 44 7.95 0.59 -11.39
C THR A 44 7.74 1.54 -12.57
N LYS A 45 7.25 1.02 -13.70
CA LYS A 45 6.92 1.86 -14.86
C LYS A 45 5.90 2.94 -14.49
N TRP A 46 4.87 2.59 -13.73
CA TRP A 46 3.89 3.54 -13.20
C TRP A 46 4.54 4.59 -12.28
N GLY A 47 5.37 4.14 -11.34
CA GLY A 47 6.06 5.04 -10.41
C GLY A 47 6.98 6.03 -11.12
N ARG A 48 7.67 5.61 -12.18
CA ARG A 48 8.48 6.51 -13.02
C ARG A 48 7.62 7.48 -13.83
N GLN A 49 6.54 7.00 -14.43
CA GLN A 49 5.61 7.81 -15.22
C GLN A 49 5.01 8.96 -14.40
N HIS A 50 4.70 8.73 -13.13
CA HIS A 50 4.15 9.74 -12.23
C HIS A 50 5.19 10.35 -11.26
N ALA A 51 6.48 10.16 -11.54
CA ALA A 51 7.60 10.73 -10.79
C ALA A 51 7.55 10.49 -9.26
N TYR A 52 7.24 9.27 -8.84
CA TYR A 52 7.14 8.88 -7.41
C TYR A 52 8.42 9.13 -6.62
N ALA A 53 9.58 9.13 -7.28
CA ALA A 53 10.86 9.45 -6.64
C ALA A 53 10.92 10.87 -6.09
N ASP A 54 10.13 11.79 -6.66
CA ASP A 54 10.11 13.21 -6.32
C ASP A 54 8.87 13.62 -5.50
N ILE A 55 8.04 12.65 -5.11
CA ILE A 55 6.87 12.88 -4.24
C ILE A 55 7.35 12.98 -2.80
N ARG A 56 7.15 14.14 -2.18
CA ARG A 56 7.53 14.43 -0.78
C ARG A 56 6.30 14.71 0.10
N SER A 57 5.15 14.96 -0.51
CA SER A 57 3.90 15.23 0.18
C SER A 57 2.72 14.51 -0.47
N VAL A 58 1.62 14.36 0.29
CA VAL A 58 0.35 13.84 -0.24
C VAL A 58 -0.16 14.73 -1.38
N ARG A 59 0.07 16.05 -1.29
CA ARG A 59 -0.31 17.00 -2.33
C ARG A 59 0.44 16.74 -3.64
N ASP A 60 1.76 16.49 -3.58
CA ASP A 60 2.56 16.17 -4.77
C ASP A 60 2.01 14.92 -5.47
N PHE A 61 1.55 13.94 -4.69
CA PHE A 61 0.91 12.73 -5.24
C PHE A 61 -0.43 13.05 -5.89
N GLN A 62 -1.30 13.80 -5.22
CA GLN A 62 -2.61 14.18 -5.74
C GLN A 62 -2.53 15.02 -7.02
N GLU A 63 -1.49 15.84 -7.17
CA GLU A 63 -1.26 16.65 -8.38
C GLU A 63 -0.74 15.80 -9.56
N ARG A 64 -0.06 14.67 -9.30
CA ARG A 64 0.60 13.86 -10.33
C ARG A 64 -0.14 12.59 -10.71
N VAL A 65 -0.89 12.01 -9.78
CA VAL A 65 -1.52 10.70 -9.93
C VAL A 65 -3.03 10.88 -10.01
N PRO A 66 -3.63 10.66 -11.20
CA PRO A 66 -5.08 10.77 -11.34
C PRO A 66 -5.77 9.62 -10.60
N VAL A 67 -7.03 9.84 -10.22
CA VAL A 67 -7.92 8.74 -9.86
C VAL A 67 -8.22 7.97 -11.15
N SER A 68 -7.88 6.68 -11.17
CA SER A 68 -8.01 5.82 -12.35
C SER A 68 -9.14 4.81 -12.20
N SER A 69 -9.86 4.55 -13.29
CA SER A 69 -10.76 3.41 -13.40
C SER A 69 -9.99 2.11 -13.70
N TYR A 70 -10.71 0.99 -13.78
CA TYR A 70 -10.12 -0.27 -14.21
C TYR A 70 -9.61 -0.20 -15.66
N GLU A 71 -10.40 0.41 -16.54
CA GLU A 71 -10.12 0.55 -17.97
C GLU A 71 -8.87 1.41 -18.20
N ASP A 72 -8.66 2.47 -17.42
CA ASP A 72 -7.44 3.28 -17.45
C ASP A 72 -6.18 2.46 -17.13
N LEU A 73 -6.31 1.48 -16.21
CA LEU A 73 -5.21 0.63 -15.76
C LEU A 73 -5.04 -0.64 -16.59
N PHE A 74 -6.07 -1.05 -17.33
CA PHE A 74 -6.08 -2.31 -18.08
C PHE A 74 -4.86 -2.49 -18.99
N PRO A 75 -4.36 -1.48 -19.74
CA PRO A 75 -3.16 -1.63 -20.57
C PRO A 75 -1.89 -1.97 -19.76
N TYR A 76 -1.81 -1.55 -18.50
CA TYR A 76 -0.69 -1.91 -17.62
C TYR A 76 -0.89 -3.29 -17.01
N ILE A 77 -2.14 -3.64 -16.65
CA ILE A 77 -2.51 -4.96 -16.12
C ILE A 77 -2.23 -6.04 -17.16
N GLU A 78 -2.62 -5.83 -18.42
CA GLU A 78 -2.38 -6.77 -19.52
C GLU A 78 -0.89 -7.09 -19.66
N ARG A 79 -0.02 -6.08 -19.54
CA ARG A 79 1.43 -6.27 -19.60
C ARG A 79 1.96 -7.12 -18.44
N VAL A 80 1.41 -6.94 -17.24
CA VAL A 80 1.72 -7.82 -16.11
C VAL A 80 1.24 -9.25 -16.38
N MET A 81 0.06 -9.42 -16.97
CA MET A 81 -0.47 -10.75 -17.36
C MET A 81 0.40 -11.44 -18.41
N MET A 82 1.04 -10.67 -19.30
CA MET A 82 2.02 -11.15 -20.27
C MET A 82 3.41 -11.43 -19.66
N GLY A 83 3.57 -11.28 -18.35
CA GLY A 83 4.81 -11.59 -17.62
C GLY A 83 5.75 -10.40 -17.43
N GLU A 84 5.38 -9.19 -17.86
CA GLU A 84 6.20 -8.00 -17.61
C GLU A 84 6.18 -7.65 -16.12
N SER A 85 7.36 -7.66 -15.49
CA SER A 85 7.53 -7.32 -14.07
C SER A 85 7.67 -5.80 -13.86
N ASN A 86 7.40 -5.32 -12.64
CA ASN A 86 7.58 -3.92 -12.24
C ASN A 86 6.78 -2.91 -13.08
N VAL A 87 5.58 -3.26 -13.55
CA VAL A 87 4.73 -2.33 -14.31
C VAL A 87 3.95 -1.40 -13.37
N LEU A 88 2.95 -1.94 -12.65
CA LEU A 88 2.16 -1.19 -11.64
C LEU A 88 2.77 -1.33 -10.24
N TRP A 89 3.24 -2.53 -9.91
CA TRP A 89 3.76 -2.88 -8.58
C TRP A 89 5.04 -3.75 -8.69
N PRO A 90 6.01 -3.65 -7.76
CA PRO A 90 7.21 -4.49 -7.72
C PRO A 90 7.00 -5.85 -7.06
#